data_AF-A0A7S2G3U3-F1
#
_entry.id   AF-A0A7S2G3U3-F1
#
_cell.length_a   1.000
_cell.length_b   1.000
_cell.length_c   1.000
_cell.angle_alpha   90.00
_cell.angle_beta   90.00
_cell.angle_gamma   90.00
#
_symmetry.space_group_name_H-M   'P 1'
#
loop_
_entity.id
_entity.type
_entity.pdbx_description
1 polymer ?
#
loop_
_entity_poly.entity_id
_entity_poly.type
_entity_poly.pdbx_seq_one_letter_code
_entity_poly.pdbx_strand_id
1 'polypeptide(L)'
;DATPASPNGAQTPPWARGARPPRVLEFRSWFQEGSSRCGFVRRELTLQYDVVTGEFLVKLSGTDKGYSLTHIMGRYGPVEIWDLFVGANINILGKPTTLMQANLKTSDWIEAEAKRLQKLQKQLGAELRKYGLQPPASSTAGEKLVMRKRQNKGGHNLRQLLGGISQLYGELERVRPGRAAEWAASTARRRGG
;
A
#
# COMPACT_ATOMS: atom_id res chain seq x y z
N ASP A 1 18.03 -9.21 12.32
CA ASP A 1 18.40 -8.50 11.09
C ASP A 1 17.73 -9.21 9.91
N ALA A 2 16.71 -8.61 9.29
CA ALA A 2 16.09 -9.12 8.06
C ALA A 2 15.09 -8.07 7.53
N THR A 3 15.47 -7.40 6.45
CA THR A 3 14.55 -6.65 5.59
C THR A 3 13.72 -7.68 4.82
N PRO A 4 12.37 -7.65 4.84
CA PRO A 4 11.59 -8.59 4.04
C PRO A 4 11.87 -8.33 2.57
N ALA A 5 12.46 -9.32 1.88
CA ALA A 5 12.74 -9.27 0.47
C ALA A 5 11.43 -9.48 -0.32
N SER A 6 11.13 -8.58 -1.25
CA SER A 6 10.04 -8.77 -2.20
C SER A 6 10.31 -10.01 -3.06
N PRO A 7 9.30 -10.85 -3.35
CA PRO A 7 9.46 -12.08 -4.14
C PRO A 7 9.67 -11.83 -5.65
N ASN A 8 9.57 -10.58 -6.12
CA ASN A 8 10.03 -10.18 -7.45
C ASN A 8 11.33 -9.39 -7.28
N GLY A 9 12.40 -9.80 -7.95
CA GLY A 9 13.76 -9.22 -7.90
C GLY A 9 13.90 -7.74 -8.31
N ALA A 10 12.83 -6.95 -8.28
CA ALA A 10 12.90 -5.50 -8.22
C ALA A 10 13.46 -5.11 -6.84
N GLN A 11 14.74 -4.71 -6.82
CA GLN A 11 15.36 -4.06 -5.68
C GLN A 11 14.41 -2.99 -5.14
N THR A 12 13.90 -3.17 -3.91
CA THR A 12 13.06 -2.15 -3.28
C THR A 12 13.88 -0.87 -3.24
N PRO A 13 13.46 0.20 -3.91
CA PRO A 13 14.30 1.38 -4.03
C PRO A 13 14.58 1.96 -2.63
N PRO A 14 15.76 2.56 -2.40
CA PRO A 14 16.27 2.88 -1.05
C PRO A 14 15.34 3.77 -0.20
N TRP A 15 14.42 4.49 -0.84
CA TRP A 15 13.42 5.33 -0.18
C TRP A 15 12.22 4.55 0.39
N ALA A 16 12.08 3.26 0.10
CA ALA A 16 10.95 2.41 0.49
C ALA A 16 11.09 1.74 1.88
N ARG A 17 12.22 1.91 2.58
CA ARG A 17 12.43 1.29 3.91
C ARG A 17 11.73 2.08 5.02
N GLY A 18 10.41 2.10 5.02
CA GLY A 18 9.57 2.81 5.98
C GLY A 18 9.61 2.30 7.42
N ALA A 19 8.62 2.71 8.23
CA ALA A 19 8.41 2.08 9.54
C ALA A 19 8.22 0.57 9.35
N ARG A 20 8.84 -0.25 10.22
CA ARG A 20 8.80 -1.71 10.04
C ARG A 20 7.35 -2.17 10.05
N PRO A 21 6.88 -2.86 9.00
CA PRO A 21 5.52 -3.37 8.97
C PRO A 21 5.30 -4.38 10.11
N PRO A 22 4.09 -4.42 10.70
CA PRO A 22 3.70 -5.51 11.58
C PRO A 22 3.93 -6.85 10.86
N ARG A 23 4.31 -7.89 11.60
CA ARG A 23 4.54 -9.22 11.02
C ARG A 23 3.31 -9.74 10.28
N VAL A 24 2.13 -9.49 10.84
CA VAL A 24 0.84 -9.88 10.25
C VAL A 24 -0.01 -8.63 10.11
N LEU A 25 -0.48 -8.37 8.89
CA LEU A 25 -1.50 -7.38 8.63
C LEU A 25 -2.86 -8.06 8.70
N GLU A 26 -3.78 -7.50 9.48
CA GLU A 26 -5.11 -8.07 9.66
C GLU A 26 -6.18 -7.08 9.20
N PHE A 27 -7.07 -7.58 8.36
CA PHE A 27 -8.21 -6.86 7.84
C PHE A 27 -9.50 -7.64 8.08
N ARG A 28 -10.58 -6.91 8.30
CA ARG A 28 -11.94 -7.46 8.39
C ARG A 28 -12.77 -6.93 7.24
N SER A 29 -13.60 -7.81 6.72
CA SER A 29 -14.53 -7.51 5.64
C SER A 29 -15.79 -8.36 5.78
N TRP A 30 -16.80 -8.05 4.99
CA TRP A 30 -17.94 -8.92 4.77
C TRP A 30 -18.38 -8.85 3.32
N PHE A 31 -18.98 -9.95 2.84
CA PHE A 31 -19.59 -10.03 1.53
C PHE A 31 -20.98 -10.66 1.66
N GLN A 32 -21.85 -10.39 0.70
CA GLN A 32 -23.14 -11.09 0.60
C GLN A 32 -22.97 -12.32 -0.27
N GLU A 33 -23.35 -13.48 0.26
CA GLU A 33 -23.41 -14.73 -0.46
C GLU A 33 -24.87 -15.13 -0.62
N GLY A 34 -25.31 -15.34 -1.86
CA GLY A 34 -26.69 -15.66 -2.13
C GLY A 34 -27.05 -15.46 -3.59
N SER A 35 -28.30 -15.77 -3.91
CA SER A 35 -28.89 -15.55 -5.22
C SER A 35 -30.22 -14.83 -5.02
N SER A 36 -30.65 -14.04 -6.00
CA SER A 36 -31.96 -13.39 -5.99
C SER A 36 -33.12 -14.34 -5.71
N ARG A 37 -32.94 -15.66 -5.96
CA ARG A 37 -33.93 -16.71 -5.70
C ARG A 37 -33.91 -17.28 -4.27
N CYS A 38 -32.80 -17.19 -3.54
CA CYS A 38 -32.59 -17.90 -2.27
C CYS A 38 -32.29 -16.97 -1.09
N GLY A 39 -32.34 -15.65 -1.31
CA GLY A 39 -31.95 -14.63 -0.34
C GLY A 39 -30.44 -14.39 -0.31
N PHE A 40 -30.04 -13.31 0.36
CA PHE A 40 -28.65 -12.91 0.55
C PHE A 40 -28.26 -13.12 2.01
N VAL A 41 -27.20 -13.89 2.24
CA VAL A 41 -26.61 -14.10 3.57
C VAL A 41 -25.34 -13.29 3.67
N ARG A 42 -25.22 -12.45 4.69
CA ARG A 42 -23.98 -11.72 4.97
C ARG A 42 -22.98 -12.67 5.61
N ARG A 43 -21.79 -12.77 5.02
CA ARG A 43 -20.64 -13.51 5.58
C ARG A 43 -19.53 -12.56 5.91
N GLU A 44 -19.06 -12.66 7.15
CA GLU A 44 -17.90 -11.90 7.61
C GLU A 44 -16.63 -12.72 7.42
N LEU A 45 -15.54 -12.05 7.09
CA LEU A 45 -14.23 -12.66 6.95
C LEU A 45 -13.14 -11.84 7.61
N THR A 46 -12.11 -12.53 8.04
CA THR A 46 -10.85 -11.95 8.50
C THR A 46 -9.75 -12.39 7.55
N LEU A 47 -9.07 -11.42 6.95
CA LEU A 47 -7.89 -11.63 6.12
C LEU A 47 -6.65 -11.31 6.95
N GLN A 48 -5.72 -12.25 7.02
CA GLN A 48 -4.40 -12.07 7.60
C GLN A 48 -3.36 -12.21 6.49
N TYR A 49 -2.40 -11.31 6.44
CA TYR A 49 -1.28 -11.35 5.50
C TYR A 49 0.03 -11.38 6.29
N ASP A 50 0.82 -12.44 6.17
CA ASP A 50 2.15 -12.52 6.78
C ASP A 50 3.15 -11.81 5.86
N VAL A 51 3.79 -10.78 6.39
CA VAL A 51 4.69 -9.91 5.64
C VAL A 51 6.02 -10.59 5.31
N VAL A 52 6.38 -11.63 6.05
CA VAL A 52 7.63 -12.39 5.84
C VAL A 52 7.43 -13.46 4.78
N THR A 53 6.35 -14.23 4.87
CA THR A 53 6.09 -15.34 3.92
C THR A 53 5.35 -14.88 2.68
N GLY A 54 4.63 -13.76 2.73
CA GLY A 54 3.75 -13.29 1.67
C GLY A 54 2.44 -14.09 1.56
N GLU A 55 2.17 -14.97 2.53
CA GLU A 55 0.98 -15.82 2.53
C GLU A 55 -0.24 -15.09 3.10
N PHE A 56 -1.41 -15.42 2.54
CA PHE A 56 -2.69 -14.94 3.00
C PHE A 56 -3.43 -16.05 3.74
N LEU A 57 -3.95 -15.74 4.92
CA LEU A 57 -4.84 -16.62 5.67
C LEU A 57 -6.23 -15.96 5.75
N VAL A 58 -7.23 -16.63 5.15
CA VAL A 58 -8.62 -16.18 5.14
C VAL A 58 -9.43 -17.02 6.11
N LYS A 59 -10.04 -16.38 7.10
CA LYS A 59 -10.94 -17.03 8.06
C LYS A 59 -12.36 -16.52 7.84
N LEU A 60 -13.29 -17.42 7.58
CA LEU A 60 -14.72 -17.08 7.49
C LEU A 60 -15.36 -17.18 8.88
N SER A 61 -16.15 -16.17 9.24
CA SER A 61 -16.91 -16.18 10.49
C SER A 61 -17.98 -17.26 10.45
N GLY A 62 -18.10 -18.05 11.53
CA GLY A 62 -19.04 -19.17 11.63
C GLY A 62 -18.52 -20.51 11.07
N THR A 63 -17.26 -20.58 10.62
CA THR A 63 -16.60 -21.84 10.27
C THR A 63 -15.22 -21.91 10.91
N ASP A 64 -14.82 -23.07 11.44
CA ASP A 64 -13.46 -23.28 11.96
C ASP A 64 -12.41 -23.46 10.84
N LYS A 65 -12.82 -23.32 9.58
CA LYS A 65 -11.96 -23.50 8.42
C LYS A 65 -11.26 -22.19 8.06
N GLY A 66 -9.92 -22.22 8.11
CA GLY A 66 -9.06 -21.19 7.54
C GLY A 66 -8.51 -21.65 6.18
N TYR A 67 -8.55 -20.77 5.19
CA TYR A 67 -7.98 -21.02 3.86
C TYR A 67 -6.63 -20.29 3.75
N SER A 68 -5.55 -21.04 3.55
CA SER A 68 -4.25 -20.46 3.21
C SER A 68 -4.15 -20.28 1.69
N LEU A 69 -3.80 -19.08 1.25
CA LEU A 69 -3.59 -18.71 -0.14
C LEU A 69 -2.17 -18.18 -0.30
N THR A 70 -1.42 -18.73 -1.24
CA THR A 70 -0.02 -18.33 -1.48
C THR A 70 0.09 -16.96 -2.14
N HIS A 71 -0.87 -16.61 -3.01
CA HIS A 71 -0.95 -15.31 -3.64
C HIS A 71 -2.39 -14.96 -4.00
N ILE A 72 -2.68 -13.66 -4.01
CA ILE A 72 -3.92 -13.11 -4.53
C ILE A 72 -3.55 -12.25 -5.75
N MET A 73 -4.25 -12.41 -6.86
CA MET A 73 -4.05 -11.58 -8.04
C MET A 73 -4.87 -10.30 -7.93
N GLY A 74 -4.19 -9.16 -8.07
CA GLY A 74 -4.79 -7.83 -8.09
C GLY A 74 -4.66 -7.17 -9.46
N ARG A 75 -5.02 -5.89 -9.53
CA ARG A 75 -4.99 -5.09 -10.76
C ARG A 75 -3.59 -4.97 -11.39
N TYR A 76 -2.54 -5.00 -10.58
CA TYR A 76 -1.16 -4.75 -11.01
C TYR A 76 -0.27 -6.00 -10.91
N GLY A 77 -0.87 -7.19 -10.81
CA GLY A 77 -0.16 -8.45 -10.54
C GLY A 77 -0.44 -8.98 -9.13
N PRO A 78 0.46 -9.80 -8.56
CA PRO A 78 0.32 -10.31 -7.20
C PRO A 78 0.12 -9.16 -6.20
N VAL A 79 -0.90 -9.28 -5.35
CA VAL A 79 -1.19 -8.34 -4.27
C VAL A 79 -0.04 -8.40 -3.27
N GLU A 80 0.57 -7.26 -3.01
CA GLU A 80 1.62 -7.12 -2.01
C GLU A 80 1.12 -6.28 -0.82
N ILE A 81 1.96 -6.18 0.20
CA ILE A 81 1.75 -5.32 1.36
C ILE A 81 1.32 -3.88 1.00
N TRP A 82 1.81 -3.34 -0.11
CA TRP A 82 1.56 -1.96 -0.55
C TRP A 82 0.14 -1.75 -1.13
N ASP A 83 -0.53 -2.84 -1.50
CA ASP A 83 -1.89 -2.85 -2.05
C ASP A 83 -2.97 -3.05 -0.99
N LEU A 84 -2.57 -3.43 0.23
CA LEU A 84 -3.47 -3.75 1.33
C LEU A 84 -3.76 -2.51 2.16
N PHE A 85 -4.97 -1.96 2.01
CA PHE A 85 -5.46 -0.82 2.78
C PHE A 85 -6.98 -0.90 2.99
N VAL A 86 -7.49 -0.12 3.94
CA VAL A 86 -8.94 -0.02 4.17
C VAL A 86 -9.60 0.64 2.96
N GLY A 87 -10.48 -0.09 2.28
CA GLY A 87 -11.11 0.29 1.03
C GLY A 87 -10.49 -0.37 -0.20
N ALA A 88 -9.41 -1.15 -0.05
CA ALA A 88 -8.86 -1.94 -1.14
C ALA A 88 -9.87 -3.01 -1.58
N ASN A 89 -10.05 -3.15 -2.90
CA ASN A 89 -10.86 -4.21 -3.49
C ASN A 89 -9.92 -5.31 -3.99
N ILE A 90 -10.06 -6.51 -3.42
CA ILE A 90 -9.27 -7.68 -3.77
C ILE A 90 -10.18 -8.88 -4.02
N ASN A 91 -9.75 -9.78 -4.88
CA ASN A 91 -10.51 -10.99 -5.18
C ASN A 91 -10.09 -12.12 -4.23
N ILE A 92 -10.97 -12.49 -3.29
CA ILE A 92 -10.73 -13.58 -2.34
C ILE A 92 -11.61 -14.77 -2.77
N LEU A 93 -10.99 -15.91 -3.13
CA LEU A 93 -11.71 -17.13 -3.52
C LEU A 93 -12.75 -16.91 -4.65
N GLY A 94 -12.43 -16.05 -5.61
CA GLY A 94 -13.34 -15.71 -6.72
C GLY A 94 -14.47 -14.74 -6.35
N LYS A 95 -14.44 -14.16 -5.14
CA LYS A 95 -15.39 -13.13 -4.69
C LYS A 95 -14.69 -11.76 -4.55
N PRO A 96 -15.17 -10.72 -5.26
CA PRO A 96 -14.66 -9.37 -5.08
C PRO A 96 -15.00 -8.89 -3.66
N THR A 97 -13.96 -8.62 -2.87
CA THR A 97 -14.07 -8.29 -1.45
C THR A 97 -13.41 -6.95 -1.20
N THR A 98 -14.14 -6.02 -0.58
CA THR A 98 -13.59 -4.73 -0.15
C THR A 98 -13.09 -4.85 1.29
N LEU A 99 -11.82 -4.57 1.57
CA LEU A 99 -11.31 -4.54 2.94
C LEU A 99 -11.95 -3.38 3.70
N MET A 100 -12.73 -3.64 4.75
CA MET A 100 -13.57 -2.61 5.38
C MET A 100 -12.95 -2.02 6.64
N GLN A 101 -12.19 -2.83 7.36
CA GLN A 101 -11.53 -2.45 8.59
C GLN A 101 -10.15 -3.10 8.63
N ALA A 102 -9.23 -2.45 9.34
CA ALA A 102 -7.93 -2.99 9.68
C ALA A 102 -7.80 -3.03 11.20
N ASN A 103 -7.00 -3.97 11.73
CA ASN A 103 -6.68 -3.93 13.15
C ASN A 103 -5.85 -2.66 13.48
N LEU A 104 -5.80 -2.29 14.76
CA LEU A 104 -5.16 -1.04 15.19
C LEU A 104 -3.71 -0.93 14.69
N LYS A 105 -2.92 -1.99 14.90
CA LYS A 105 -1.50 -2.05 14.49
C LYS A 105 -1.31 -1.86 12.98
N THR A 106 -2.15 -2.51 12.17
CA THR A 106 -2.12 -2.39 10.70
C THR A 106 -2.52 -1.00 10.27
N SER A 107 -3.59 -0.44 10.84
CA SER A 107 -4.05 0.91 10.52
C SER A 107 -3.01 1.98 10.88
N ASP A 108 -2.38 1.88 12.05
CA ASP A 108 -1.33 2.80 12.50
C ASP A 108 -0.11 2.75 11.59
N TRP A 109 0.30 1.55 11.20
CA TRP A 109 1.42 1.38 10.28
C TRP A 109 1.11 1.98 8.91
N ILE A 110 -0.05 1.70 8.31
CA ILE A 110 -0.45 2.26 7.02
C ILE A 110 -0.46 3.80 7.08
N GLU A 111 -0.97 4.38 8.16
CA GLU A 111 -1.00 5.84 8.32
C GLU A 111 0.39 6.46 8.50
N ALA A 112 1.23 5.86 9.34
CA ALA A 112 2.60 6.31 9.54
C ALA A 112 3.37 6.27 8.21
N GLU A 113 3.20 5.20 7.45
CA GLU A 113 3.86 5.01 6.17
C GLU A 113 3.33 5.96 5.11
N ALA A 114 2.01 6.15 5.03
CA ALA A 114 1.40 7.12 4.12
C ALA A 114 1.88 8.55 4.40
N LYS A 115 1.91 8.98 5.67
CA LYS A 115 2.44 10.30 6.07
C LYS A 115 3.90 10.47 5.64
N ARG A 116 4.72 9.43 5.83
CA ARG A 116 6.13 9.43 5.42
C ARG A 116 6.27 9.58 3.91
N LEU A 117 5.54 8.78 3.13
CA LEU A 117 5.57 8.83 1.67
C LEU A 117 5.07 10.17 1.13
N GLN A 118 3.98 10.71 1.67
CA GLN A 118 3.47 12.03 1.30
C GLN A 118 4.50 13.14 1.61
N LYS A 119 5.17 13.08 2.76
CA LYS A 119 6.25 14.04 3.08
C LYS A 119 7.39 13.95 2.07
N LEU A 120 7.81 12.74 1.70
CA LEU A 120 8.84 12.52 0.70
C LEU A 120 8.41 13.06 -0.68
N GLN A 121 7.18 12.75 -1.10
CA GLN A 121 6.59 13.24 -2.34
C GLN A 121 6.56 14.78 -2.37
N LYS A 122 6.18 15.44 -1.27
CA LYS A 122 6.20 16.90 -1.13
C LYS A 122 7.61 17.47 -1.23
N GLN A 123 8.59 16.82 -0.60
CA GLN A 123 10.00 17.25 -0.67
C GLN A 123 10.56 17.14 -2.09
N LEU A 124 10.34 16.02 -2.77
CA LEU A 124 10.75 15.83 -4.16
C LEU A 124 10.05 16.81 -5.10
N GLY A 125 8.73 17.01 -4.94
CA GLY A 125 7.99 17.98 -5.73
C GLY A 125 8.44 19.42 -5.49
N ALA A 126 8.84 19.78 -4.27
CA ALA A 126 9.41 21.10 -3.97
C ALA A 126 10.81 21.26 -4.59
N GLU A 127 11.62 20.20 -4.62
CA GLU A 127 12.93 20.21 -5.26
C GLU A 127 12.81 20.34 -6.78
N LEU A 128 11.90 19.62 -7.43
CA LEU A 128 11.62 19.74 -8.87
C LEU A 128 11.16 21.16 -9.25
N ARG A 129 10.33 21.79 -8.41
CA ARG A 129 9.89 23.17 -8.62
C ARG A 129 11.03 24.18 -8.67
N LYS A 130 12.17 23.93 -8.01
CA LYS A 130 13.35 24.80 -8.09
C LYS A 130 13.95 24.87 -9.50
N TYR A 131 13.69 23.87 -10.34
CA TYR A 131 14.15 23.81 -11.73
C TYR A 131 13.07 24.24 -12.73
N GLY A 132 12.00 24.90 -12.26
CA GLY A 132 10.90 25.37 -13.11
C GLY A 132 9.99 24.24 -13.63
N LEU A 133 10.17 23.02 -13.15
CA LEU A 133 9.32 21.89 -13.52
C LEU A 133 8.11 21.85 -12.60
N GLN A 134 6.92 21.89 -13.19
CA GLN A 134 5.73 21.56 -12.44
C GLN A 134 5.70 20.05 -12.22
N PRO A 135 5.55 19.60 -10.95
CA PRO A 135 5.35 18.18 -10.69
C PRO A 135 4.07 17.73 -11.43
N PRO A 136 4.08 16.56 -12.06
CA PRO A 136 3.01 16.11 -12.95
C PRO A 136 1.68 16.12 -12.19
N ALA A 137 0.60 16.48 -12.87
CA ALA A 137 -0.73 16.57 -12.26
C ALA A 137 -1.12 15.26 -11.54
N SER A 138 -0.61 14.10 -11.95
CA SER A 138 -0.79 12.80 -11.27
C SER A 138 -0.20 12.75 -9.86
N SER A 139 0.88 13.49 -9.59
CA SER A 139 1.56 13.55 -8.29
C SER A 139 0.90 14.51 -7.29
N THR A 140 0.17 15.51 -7.80
CA THR A 140 -0.62 16.49 -7.02
C THR A 140 -2.12 16.19 -7.05
N ALA A 141 -2.59 15.29 -7.91
CA ALA A 141 -3.99 14.87 -8.00
C ALA A 141 -4.49 14.20 -6.72
N GLY A 142 -3.58 13.64 -5.92
CA GLY A 142 -3.87 13.18 -4.56
C GLY A 142 -4.32 14.31 -3.61
N GLU A 143 -4.17 15.58 -3.99
CA GLU A 143 -4.60 16.74 -3.20
C GLU A 143 -5.89 17.37 -3.75
N LYS A 144 -6.15 17.30 -5.07
CA LYS A 144 -7.36 17.90 -5.70
C LYS A 144 -8.55 16.95 -5.85
N LEU A 145 -8.36 15.63 -5.89
CA LEU A 145 -9.47 14.66 -5.87
C LEU A 145 -9.87 14.25 -4.45
N VAL A 146 -9.47 15.01 -3.42
CA VAL A 146 -9.94 14.85 -2.03
C VAL A 146 -11.13 15.78 -1.80
N MET A 147 -12.08 15.79 -2.73
CA MET A 147 -13.43 16.21 -2.39
C MET A 147 -14.01 15.13 -1.45
N ARG A 148 -13.92 15.42 -0.14
CA ARG A 148 -14.90 15.02 0.89
C ARG A 148 -15.39 13.56 0.90
N LYS A 149 -14.48 12.60 1.00
CA LYS A 149 -14.80 11.34 1.71
C LYS A 149 -13.93 11.30 2.94
N ARG A 150 -14.53 11.20 4.14
CA ARG A 150 -13.77 10.92 5.38
C ARG A 150 -12.90 9.70 5.09
N GLN A 151 -11.59 9.90 4.89
CA GLN A 151 -10.67 8.79 4.72
C GLN A 151 -10.62 8.06 6.06
N ASN A 152 -11.08 6.82 6.06
CA ASN A 152 -11.02 5.99 7.24
C ASN A 152 -9.55 5.72 7.59
N LYS A 153 -9.29 5.56 8.90
CA LYS A 153 -7.97 5.21 9.42
C LYS A 153 -7.41 4.00 8.66
N GLY A 154 -6.19 4.10 8.13
CA GLY A 154 -5.57 3.05 7.33
C GLY A 154 -6.09 2.90 5.89
N GLY A 155 -6.80 3.90 5.35
CA GLY A 155 -7.35 3.89 3.99
C GLY A 155 -6.43 4.42 2.88
N HIS A 156 -5.12 4.47 3.11
CA HIS A 156 -4.16 5.01 2.14
C HIS A 156 -3.61 3.90 1.24
N ASN A 157 -3.74 4.07 -0.08
CA ASN A 157 -3.09 3.20 -1.05
C ASN A 157 -1.59 3.53 -1.14
N LEU A 158 -0.76 2.71 -0.51
CA LEU A 158 0.69 2.92 -0.49
C LEU A 158 1.29 2.73 -1.89
N ARG A 159 0.85 1.74 -2.68
CA ARG A 159 1.34 1.53 -4.06
C ARG A 159 1.18 2.78 -4.93
N GLN A 160 0.06 3.49 -4.82
CA GLN A 160 -0.15 4.75 -5.56
C GLN A 160 0.85 5.84 -5.14
N LEU A 161 1.09 5.99 -3.84
CA LEU A 161 2.10 6.93 -3.33
C LEU A 161 3.51 6.56 -3.80
N LEU A 162 3.85 5.27 -3.73
CA LEU A 162 5.14 4.74 -4.22
C LEU A 162 5.32 5.01 -5.73
N GLY A 163 4.27 4.78 -6.53
CA GLY A 163 4.27 5.06 -7.96
C GLY A 163 4.47 6.54 -8.27
N GLY A 164 3.78 7.42 -7.53
CA GLY A 164 3.96 8.87 -7.66
C GLY A 164 5.38 9.33 -7.31
N ILE A 165 5.98 8.77 -6.26
CA ILE A 165 7.38 9.05 -5.89
C ILE A 165 8.34 8.56 -6.98
N SER A 166 8.12 7.37 -7.54
CA SER A 166 8.94 6.82 -8.62
C SER A 166 8.92 7.70 -9.87
N GLN A 167 7.74 8.26 -10.22
CA GLN A 167 7.62 9.22 -11.31
C GLN A 167 8.44 10.50 -11.05
N LEU A 168 8.35 11.07 -9.83
CA LEU A 168 9.12 12.25 -9.46
C LEU A 168 10.63 12.00 -9.48
N TYR A 169 11.08 10.80 -9.07
CA TYR A 169 12.47 10.41 -9.19
C TYR A 169 12.94 10.34 -10.65
N GLY A 170 12.15 9.72 -11.54
CA GLY A 170 12.48 9.66 -12.96
C GLY A 170 12.56 11.04 -13.60
N GLU A 171 11.67 11.97 -13.21
CA GLU A 171 11.76 13.36 -13.67
C GLU A 171 13.00 14.08 -13.13
N LEU A 172 13.35 13.86 -11.87
CA LEU A 172 14.54 14.45 -11.26
C LEU A 172 15.83 13.91 -11.91
N GLU A 173 15.86 12.61 -12.21
CA GLU A 173 16.97 11.96 -12.90
C GLU A 173 17.17 12.52 -14.31
N ARG A 174 16.09 12.73 -15.07
CA ARG A 174 16.13 13.36 -16.40
C ARG A 174 16.78 14.74 -16.38
N VAL A 175 16.58 15.50 -15.31
CA VAL A 175 17.00 16.90 -15.20
C VAL A 175 18.39 16.99 -14.60
N ARG A 176 18.75 16.10 -13.67
CA ARG A 176 20.09 16.02 -13.10
C ARG A 176 20.36 14.63 -12.47
N PRO A 177 21.03 13.71 -13.19
CA PRO A 177 21.29 12.36 -12.66
C PRO A 177 22.13 12.38 -11.38
N GLY A 178 23.06 13.34 -11.25
CA GLY A 178 23.89 13.50 -10.03
C GLY A 178 23.11 13.87 -8.77
N ARG A 179 22.05 14.69 -8.86
CA ARG A 179 21.25 15.07 -7.68
C ARG A 179 20.24 13.98 -7.30
N ALA A 180 19.72 13.23 -8.27
CA ALA A 180 18.86 12.07 -7.97
C ALA A 180 19.63 11.02 -7.15
N ALA A 181 20.89 10.75 -7.51
CA ALA A 181 21.80 9.88 -6.76
C ALA A 181 22.11 10.42 -5.34
N GLU A 182 22.38 11.72 -5.20
CA GLU A 182 22.58 12.36 -3.89
C GLU A 182 21.33 12.32 -3.01
N TRP A 183 20.14 12.49 -3.58
CA TRP A 183 18.88 12.40 -2.85
C TRP A 183 18.54 10.96 -2.44
N ALA A 184 18.78 9.99 -3.32
CA ALA A 184 18.71 8.57 -2.98
C ALA A 184 19.71 8.21 -1.85
N ALA A 185 20.92 8.77 -1.89
CA ALA A 185 21.95 8.56 -0.88
C ALA A 185 21.69 9.32 0.44
N SER A 186 21.11 10.52 0.41
CA SER A 186 20.84 11.32 1.62
C SER A 186 19.64 10.79 2.42
N THR A 187 18.65 10.24 1.72
CA THR A 187 17.52 9.53 2.33
C THR A 187 17.93 8.17 2.93
N ALA A 188 19.03 7.60 2.46
CA ALA A 188 19.70 6.44 3.06
C ALA A 188 20.55 6.85 4.29
N ARG A 189 21.30 7.97 4.23
CA ARG A 189 22.21 8.42 5.31
C ARG A 189 21.52 8.97 6.56
N ARG A 190 20.36 9.64 6.46
CA ARG A 190 19.64 10.21 7.63
C ARG A 190 19.03 9.18 8.61
N ARG A 191 19.38 7.90 8.50
CA ARG A 191 18.85 6.80 9.33
C ARG A 191 19.92 5.86 9.90
N GLY A 192 21.19 6.25 9.81
CA GLY A 192 22.31 5.57 10.47
C GLY A 192 22.77 6.23 11.78
N GLY A 193 21.93 7.09 12.39
CA GLY A 193 22.17 7.73 13.68
C GLY A 193 21.00 7.51 14.61
#